data_AF-A0A5N4A832-F1
#
_entry.id   AF-A0A5N4A832-F1
#
_cell.length_a   1.000
_cell.length_b   1.000
_cell.length_c   1.000
_cell.angle_alpha   90.00
_cell.angle_beta   90.00
_cell.angle_gamma   90.00
#
_symmetry.space_group_name_H-M   'P 1'
#
loop_
_entity.id
_entity.type
_entity.pdbx_description
1 polymer ?
#
loop_
_entity_poly.entity_id
_entity_poly.type
_entity_poly.pdbx_seq_one_letter_code
_entity_poly.pdbx_strand_id
1 'polypeptide(L)'
;MVTDSTCEISLVEIASDANVKNNTLQEIQTYCSSQLNSFWECLNATFKEIARGESWSGRVCCTLPLSETCKRSCVTATSEYDLYQGCRQSDEIDFFSCIDKQNQGESCCSHARTNDCRYACREIFKNHLTPSKIQRNQVITQCEYSSPKVLNCIKNFTKVTPATNLHKQIHCCDKSNKSKCREACKNALLTTVTHQEAIDMLELGGCGLPLLQDQFWQCFFKSDDTVATSVEVSRIEKVGMDSAKWHCCQKATTTHCKRLCSKTFRKDWSTSWEQFHLKCLSQVTEESLRNCIDEVEEPCELGCDGLSFCTNFNNRPTELFRSCTPQADEAARNDVTIWNSQNDLSLPGLNLPLKNISECSPNTWKTVACTLHIKPCSRHSHANQICRDICLDIISLCIDWTTVPLEHTPESICDKLSPEHPDVSCISLQNYLRPADNVYQTPSGQVSSPCKGDPCATDQVCIVNRNCVGSSCSPYKCVPGCKLGEVSEYMVPDGTFVRIPMPNNPKGCLQICKCNKGRIESCQPLLCVPLNPCVVGNGEYKEHGSVYTKECNTCTCYAEENICTKKQCQANSVTGNDSTFTTLPCNYPPHYIPVCGRNGNTYPSSSLANINVIPLGLNEEATLILEF
;
A
#
# COMPACT_ATOMS: atom_id res chain seq x y z
N MET A 1 -35.83 44.55 -21.95
CA MET A 1 -34.62 44.76 -21.13
C MET A 1 -35.04 45.05 -19.69
N VAL A 2 -35.31 44.00 -18.92
CA VAL A 2 -34.95 43.92 -17.50
C VAL A 2 -34.45 42.49 -17.37
N THR A 3 -33.16 42.36 -17.10
CA THR A 3 -32.43 41.10 -17.01
C THR A 3 -32.88 40.36 -15.75
N ASP A 4 -33.48 39.20 -15.96
CA ASP A 4 -33.97 38.24 -14.97
C ASP A 4 -32.79 37.65 -14.17
N SER A 5 -32.24 38.42 -13.23
CA SER A 5 -31.02 38.05 -12.48
C SER A 5 -31.02 38.46 -11.00
N THR A 6 -32.16 38.87 -10.43
CA THR A 6 -32.23 39.37 -9.04
C THR A 6 -33.45 38.86 -8.28
N CYS A 7 -33.77 37.57 -8.40
CA CYS A 7 -34.76 36.92 -7.51
C CYS A 7 -34.38 35.48 -7.14
N GLU A 8 -33.11 35.10 -7.22
CA GLU A 8 -32.63 33.87 -6.59
C GLU A 8 -32.28 34.15 -5.14
N ILE A 9 -33.19 33.79 -4.24
CA ILE A 9 -33.00 33.90 -2.80
C ILE A 9 -32.46 32.57 -2.28
N SER A 10 -31.21 32.55 -1.83
CA SER A 10 -30.63 31.39 -1.17
C SER A 10 -31.21 31.22 0.23
N LEU A 11 -32.08 30.22 0.39
CA LEU A 11 -32.65 29.87 1.70
C LEU A 11 -31.57 29.51 2.73
N VAL A 12 -30.43 28.99 2.27
CA VAL A 12 -29.29 28.57 3.11
C VAL A 12 -28.59 29.80 3.68
N GLU A 13 -28.35 30.82 2.86
CA GLU A 13 -27.68 32.06 3.28
C GLU A 13 -28.52 32.83 4.30
N ILE A 14 -29.83 32.92 4.05
CA ILE A 14 -30.83 33.49 4.97
C ILE A 14 -30.87 32.75 6.31
N ALA A 15 -30.74 31.43 6.28
CA ALA A 15 -30.78 30.60 7.49
C ALA A 15 -29.46 30.63 8.28
N SER A 16 -28.34 30.97 7.63
CA SER A 16 -27.01 31.04 8.24
C SER A 16 -26.61 32.42 8.76
N ASP A 17 -27.15 33.52 8.21
CA ASP A 17 -26.80 34.90 8.59
C ASP A 17 -28.04 35.79 8.80
N ALA A 18 -28.18 36.31 10.03
CA ALA A 18 -29.29 37.17 10.44
C ALA A 18 -29.29 38.55 9.74
N ASN A 19 -28.12 39.07 9.34
CA ASN A 19 -28.02 40.34 8.61
C ASN A 19 -28.49 40.18 7.17
N VAL A 20 -28.13 39.07 6.52
CA VAL A 20 -28.61 38.73 5.17
C VAL A 20 -30.12 38.58 5.19
N LYS A 21 -30.67 37.84 6.15
CA LYS A 21 -32.13 37.71 6.35
C LYS A 21 -32.85 39.05 6.47
N ASN A 22 -32.33 39.99 7.26
CA ASN A 22 -32.94 41.30 7.46
C ASN A 22 -32.88 42.18 6.20
N ASN A 23 -31.76 42.15 5.47
CA ASN A 23 -31.61 42.88 4.22
C ASN A 23 -32.54 42.31 3.14
N THR A 24 -32.62 41.00 3.00
CA THR A 24 -33.52 40.34 2.04
C THR A 24 -34.99 40.59 2.38
N LEU A 25 -35.37 40.64 3.66
CA LEU A 25 -36.73 41.00 4.07
C LEU A 25 -37.09 42.45 3.69
N GLN A 26 -36.16 43.39 3.85
CA GLN A 26 -36.33 44.78 3.44
C GLN A 26 -36.46 44.92 1.92
N GLU A 27 -35.65 44.19 1.15
CA GLU A 27 -35.76 44.15 -0.32
C GLU A 27 -37.11 43.58 -0.78
N ILE A 28 -37.54 42.43 -0.23
CA ILE A 28 -38.83 41.81 -0.57
C ILE A 28 -40.00 42.75 -0.24
N GLN A 29 -39.97 43.46 0.89
CA GLN A 29 -40.99 44.44 1.24
C GLN A 29 -41.02 45.65 0.31
N THR A 30 -39.89 45.96 -0.34
CA THR A 30 -39.78 47.08 -1.29
C THR A 30 -40.33 46.71 -2.67
N TYR A 31 -40.17 45.44 -3.10
CA TYR A 31 -40.58 44.98 -4.43
C TYR A 31 -41.93 44.24 -4.46
N CYS A 32 -42.42 43.72 -3.32
CA CYS A 32 -43.68 42.96 -3.25
C CYS A 32 -44.80 43.75 -2.56
N SER A 33 -46.00 43.77 -3.16
CA SER A 33 -47.19 44.43 -2.60
C SER A 33 -47.72 43.71 -1.35
N SER A 34 -48.16 44.47 -0.35
CA SER A 34 -48.77 43.96 0.89
C SER A 34 -50.13 43.27 0.69
N GLN A 35 -50.73 43.39 -0.50
CA GLN A 35 -52.04 42.78 -0.82
C GLN A 35 -51.94 41.30 -1.22
N LEU A 36 -50.73 40.76 -1.40
CA LEU A 36 -50.48 39.36 -1.76
C LEU A 36 -50.54 38.45 -0.52
N ASN A 37 -51.73 38.27 0.04
CA ASN A 37 -51.92 37.55 1.32
C ASN A 37 -51.35 36.12 1.29
N SER A 38 -51.58 35.35 0.22
CA SER A 38 -51.07 33.97 0.08
C SER A 38 -49.55 33.89 0.01
N PHE A 39 -48.90 34.89 -0.60
CA PHE A 39 -47.44 34.99 -0.66
C PHE A 39 -46.86 35.28 0.73
N TRP A 40 -47.41 36.27 1.43
CA TRP A 40 -46.95 36.63 2.78
C TRP A 40 -47.22 35.52 3.81
N GLU A 41 -48.34 34.78 3.67
CA GLU A 41 -48.62 33.59 4.47
C GLU A 41 -47.57 32.48 4.26
N CYS A 42 -47.24 32.17 3.00
CA CYS A 42 -46.22 31.18 2.65
C CYS A 42 -44.81 31.59 3.12
N LEU A 43 -44.46 32.86 2.93
CA LEU A 43 -43.16 33.41 3.34
C LEU A 43 -43.01 33.40 4.87
N ASN A 44 -44.04 33.82 5.60
CA ASN A 44 -44.03 33.78 7.07
C ASN A 44 -44.02 32.36 7.61
N ALA A 45 -44.70 31.40 6.97
CA ALA A 45 -44.62 29.99 7.33
C ALA A 45 -43.20 29.45 7.11
N THR A 46 -42.56 29.80 5.98
CA THR A 46 -41.18 29.40 5.66
C THR A 46 -40.19 29.97 6.68
N PHE A 47 -40.28 31.26 7.00
CA PHE A 47 -39.44 31.88 8.04
C PHE A 47 -39.68 31.30 9.43
N LYS A 48 -40.92 30.91 9.74
CA LYS A 48 -41.26 30.26 11.00
C LYS A 48 -40.61 28.88 11.12
N GLU A 49 -40.56 28.11 10.04
CA GLU A 49 -39.84 26.82 10.03
C GLU A 49 -38.32 27.00 10.14
N ILE A 50 -37.74 27.97 9.44
CA ILE A 50 -36.30 28.28 9.52
C ILE A 50 -35.91 28.75 10.93
N ALA A 51 -36.75 29.58 11.57
CA ALA A 51 -36.48 30.12 12.90
C ALA A 51 -36.45 29.05 14.01
N ARG A 52 -37.06 27.87 13.80
CA ARG A 52 -37.15 26.82 14.83
C ARG A 52 -35.81 26.30 15.29
N GLY A 53 -34.80 26.26 14.42
CA GLY A 53 -33.48 25.81 14.82
C GLY A 53 -32.46 26.93 14.99
N GLU A 54 -32.83 28.21 14.97
CA GLU A 54 -31.88 29.35 15.03
C GLU A 54 -30.86 29.24 16.20
N SER A 55 -31.23 28.55 17.27
CA SER A 55 -30.39 28.25 18.43
C SER A 55 -29.41 27.07 18.25
N TRP A 56 -29.51 26.32 17.16
CA TRP A 56 -28.70 25.14 16.89
C TRP A 56 -27.34 25.54 16.29
N SER A 57 -26.26 25.13 16.95
CA SER A 57 -24.88 25.44 16.60
C SER A 57 -24.46 24.91 15.22
N GLY A 58 -25.14 23.88 14.69
CA GLY A 58 -24.82 23.28 13.40
C GLY A 58 -25.18 24.13 12.17
N ARG A 59 -25.96 25.22 12.34
CA ARG A 59 -26.47 26.02 11.20
C ARG A 59 -25.42 26.69 10.35
N VAL A 60 -24.32 27.10 10.97
CA VAL A 60 -23.16 27.68 10.27
C VAL A 60 -22.54 26.71 9.28
N CYS A 61 -22.79 25.41 9.41
CA CYS A 61 -22.29 24.37 8.51
C CYS A 61 -23.23 24.11 7.31
N CYS A 62 -24.46 24.64 7.29
CA CYS A 62 -25.45 24.32 6.24
C CYS A 62 -25.09 24.81 4.83
N THR A 63 -24.03 25.60 4.68
CA THR A 63 -23.46 26.04 3.40
C THR A 63 -22.52 25.01 2.76
N LEU A 64 -22.08 24.01 3.53
CA LEU A 64 -21.09 23.01 3.11
C LEU A 64 -21.64 21.78 2.35
N PRO A 65 -22.88 21.28 2.60
CA PRO A 65 -23.38 20.10 1.91
C PRO A 65 -23.39 20.28 0.38
N LEU A 66 -23.02 19.23 -0.34
CA LEU A 66 -23.05 19.17 -1.80
C LEU A 66 -24.47 18.90 -2.31
N SER A 67 -25.24 18.07 -1.62
CA SER A 67 -26.61 17.70 -1.99
C SER A 67 -27.65 18.73 -1.56
N GLU A 68 -28.52 19.11 -2.50
CA GLU A 68 -29.68 19.98 -2.25
C GLU A 68 -30.68 19.38 -1.24
N THR A 69 -30.80 18.05 -1.17
CA THR A 69 -31.64 17.41 -0.14
C THR A 69 -31.07 17.62 1.25
N CYS A 70 -29.74 17.53 1.37
CA CYS A 70 -29.06 17.70 2.65
C CYS A 70 -29.05 19.18 3.09
N LYS A 71 -28.85 20.13 2.17
CA LYS A 71 -28.98 21.56 2.46
C LYS A 71 -30.36 21.90 3.02
N ARG A 72 -31.43 21.40 2.41
CA ARG A 72 -32.82 21.62 2.88
C ARG A 72 -33.05 21.03 4.27
N SER A 73 -32.60 19.79 4.51
CA SER A 73 -32.68 19.15 5.83
C SER A 73 -31.88 19.90 6.88
N CYS A 74 -30.72 20.46 6.54
CA CYS A 74 -29.91 21.26 7.48
C CYS A 74 -30.58 22.58 7.87
N VAL A 75 -31.17 23.29 6.91
CA VAL A 75 -31.84 24.58 7.15
C VAL A 75 -33.04 24.45 8.08
N THR A 76 -33.74 23.32 8.07
CA THR A 76 -34.88 23.06 8.96
C THR A 76 -34.52 22.25 10.21
N ALA A 77 -33.29 21.73 10.31
CA ALA A 77 -32.85 20.93 11.43
C ALA A 77 -32.76 21.74 12.73
N THR A 78 -33.10 21.06 13.83
CA THR A 78 -32.99 21.55 15.21
C THR A 78 -31.97 20.75 16.02
N SER A 79 -31.58 19.58 15.52
CA SER A 79 -30.58 18.69 16.10
C SER A 79 -29.88 17.89 15.00
N GLU A 80 -28.74 17.26 15.35
CA GLU A 80 -28.00 16.38 14.45
C GLU A 80 -28.83 15.17 13.98
N TYR A 81 -29.79 14.70 14.80
CA TYR A 81 -30.65 13.56 14.46
C TYR A 81 -31.59 13.84 13.27
N ASP A 82 -32.00 15.10 13.11
CA ASP A 82 -32.88 15.53 12.01
C ASP A 82 -32.16 15.43 10.64
N LEU A 83 -30.82 15.38 10.63
CA LEU A 83 -30.01 15.30 9.42
C LEU A 83 -30.00 13.89 8.81
N TYR A 84 -30.08 12.82 9.61
CA TYR A 84 -29.96 11.44 9.10
C TYR A 84 -31.09 11.03 8.16
N GLN A 85 -32.20 11.78 8.13
CA GLN A 85 -33.30 11.53 7.20
C GLN A 85 -33.02 12.03 5.77
N GLY A 86 -32.10 12.99 5.60
CA GLY A 86 -31.82 13.63 4.30
C GLY A 86 -30.35 13.80 3.94
N CYS A 87 -29.44 13.51 4.88
CA CYS A 87 -27.99 13.60 4.75
C CYS A 87 -27.35 12.26 5.15
N ARG A 88 -26.55 11.68 4.25
CA ARG A 88 -25.75 10.49 4.56
C ARG A 88 -24.32 10.90 4.90
N GLN A 89 -23.79 10.40 6.02
CA GLN A 89 -22.47 10.80 6.54
C GLN A 89 -21.30 10.47 5.60
N SER A 90 -21.39 9.37 4.84
CA SER A 90 -20.35 8.99 3.87
C SER A 90 -20.25 9.94 2.68
N ASP A 91 -21.32 10.65 2.38
CA ASP A 91 -21.47 11.42 1.15
C ASP A 91 -21.15 12.91 1.40
N GLU A 92 -21.17 13.35 2.66
CA GLU A 92 -21.06 14.76 3.09
C GLU A 92 -20.04 14.92 4.25
N ILE A 93 -18.83 14.41 4.06
CA ILE A 93 -17.79 14.29 5.11
C ILE A 93 -17.44 15.66 5.73
N ASP A 94 -17.21 16.67 4.91
CA ASP A 94 -16.82 18.02 5.38
C ASP A 94 -17.95 18.70 6.18
N PHE A 95 -19.20 18.45 5.79
CA PHE A 95 -20.37 18.94 6.48
C PHE A 95 -20.49 18.32 7.88
N PHE A 96 -20.44 16.99 8.01
CA PHE A 96 -20.51 16.32 9.32
C PHE A 96 -19.30 16.62 10.20
N SER A 97 -18.11 16.80 9.62
CA SER A 97 -16.92 17.28 10.33
C SER A 97 -17.12 18.69 10.93
N CYS A 98 -17.75 19.59 10.18
CA CYS A 98 -18.12 20.91 10.69
C CYS A 98 -19.14 20.82 11.85
N ILE A 99 -20.17 19.98 11.73
CA ILE A 99 -21.18 19.78 12.79
C ILE A 99 -20.54 19.27 14.09
N ASP A 100 -19.67 18.26 14.00
CA ASP A 100 -18.95 17.73 15.16
C ASP A 100 -18.07 18.82 15.82
N LYS A 101 -17.35 19.61 15.02
CA LYS A 101 -16.57 20.76 15.51
C LYS A 101 -17.44 21.81 16.22
N GLN A 102 -18.64 22.11 15.71
CA GLN A 102 -19.57 23.03 16.37
C GLN A 102 -20.13 22.45 17.68
N ASN A 103 -20.45 21.16 17.72
CA ASN A 103 -20.95 20.50 18.93
C ASN A 103 -19.89 20.47 20.03
N GLN A 104 -18.64 20.18 19.66
CA GLN A 104 -17.49 20.28 20.56
C GLN A 104 -17.28 21.71 21.03
N GLY A 105 -17.42 22.71 20.14
CA GLY A 105 -17.37 24.13 20.47
C GLY A 105 -18.43 24.56 21.47
N GLU A 106 -19.70 24.16 21.29
CA GLU A 106 -20.77 24.52 22.22
C GLU A 106 -20.59 23.82 23.58
N SER A 107 -20.20 22.55 23.59
CA SER A 107 -19.85 21.83 24.82
C SER A 107 -18.69 22.51 25.56
N CYS A 108 -17.66 22.94 24.83
CA CYS A 108 -16.49 23.61 25.38
C CYS A 108 -16.82 25.02 25.92
N CYS A 109 -17.47 25.85 25.09
CA CYS A 109 -17.77 27.25 25.38
C CYS A 109 -18.91 27.44 26.39
N SER A 110 -19.77 26.44 26.59
CA SER A 110 -20.81 26.48 27.64
C SER A 110 -20.24 26.60 29.05
N HIS A 111 -18.99 26.20 29.26
CA HIS A 111 -18.28 26.28 30.54
C HIS A 111 -17.69 27.68 30.84
N ALA A 112 -17.88 28.65 29.94
CA ALA A 112 -17.39 30.02 30.11
C ALA A 112 -18.22 30.79 31.15
N ARG A 113 -17.54 31.47 32.08
CA ARG A 113 -18.16 32.27 33.16
C ARG A 113 -18.48 33.71 32.77
N THR A 114 -17.83 34.23 31.73
CA THR A 114 -18.05 35.59 31.21
C THR A 114 -18.52 35.53 29.76
N ASN A 115 -19.35 36.49 29.36
CA ASN A 115 -19.83 36.59 27.98
C ASN A 115 -18.67 36.86 27.00
N ASP A 116 -17.65 37.62 27.42
CA ASP A 116 -16.47 37.90 26.59
C ASP A 116 -15.63 36.64 26.34
N CYS A 117 -15.44 35.79 27.36
CA CYS A 117 -14.77 34.50 27.18
C CYS A 117 -15.62 33.55 26.33
N ARG A 118 -16.95 33.52 26.53
CA ARG A 118 -17.86 32.70 25.72
C ARG A 118 -17.82 33.11 24.25
N TYR A 119 -17.79 34.41 23.97
CA TYR A 119 -17.68 34.96 22.63
C TYR A 119 -16.34 34.61 21.99
N ALA A 120 -15.22 34.91 22.67
CA ALA A 120 -13.89 34.57 22.16
C ALA A 120 -13.74 33.05 21.90
N CYS A 121 -14.29 32.21 22.78
CA CYS A 121 -14.31 30.76 22.61
C CYS A 121 -15.07 30.34 21.36
N ARG A 122 -16.29 30.87 21.14
CA ARG A 122 -17.10 30.53 19.96
C ARG A 122 -16.44 30.94 18.64
N GLU A 123 -15.71 32.05 18.63
CA GLU A 123 -14.98 32.51 17.45
C GLU A 123 -13.87 31.52 16.99
N ILE A 124 -13.37 30.65 17.87
CA ILE A 124 -12.43 29.56 17.50
C ILE A 124 -13.11 28.48 16.67
N PHE A 125 -14.38 28.20 16.94
CA PHE A 125 -15.13 27.11 16.32
C PHE A 125 -15.99 27.57 15.14
N LYS A 126 -16.21 28.88 14.98
CA LYS A 126 -17.10 29.48 13.98
C LYS A 126 -16.81 29.10 12.52
N ASN A 127 -15.54 28.91 12.16
CA ASN A 127 -15.12 28.56 10.79
C ASN A 127 -14.39 27.20 10.73
N HIS A 128 -14.38 26.57 9.55
CA HIS A 128 -13.60 25.35 9.28
C HIS A 128 -12.08 25.59 9.37
N LEU A 129 -11.66 26.84 9.16
CA LEU A 129 -10.25 27.27 9.14
C LEU A 129 -9.52 27.17 10.48
N THR A 130 -8.19 27.24 10.40
CA THR A 130 -7.30 27.23 11.57
C THR A 130 -7.41 28.55 12.34
N PRO A 131 -7.49 28.53 13.69
CA PRO A 131 -7.58 29.76 14.48
C PRO A 131 -6.38 30.70 14.31
N SER A 132 -6.64 31.94 13.94
CA SER A 132 -5.60 32.96 13.74
C SER A 132 -4.85 33.28 15.05
N LYS A 133 -3.65 33.87 14.93
CA LYS A 133 -2.87 34.35 16.09
C LYS A 133 -3.68 35.34 16.96
N ILE A 134 -4.50 36.18 16.34
CA ILE A 134 -5.34 37.16 17.03
C ILE A 134 -6.42 36.45 17.84
N GLN A 135 -7.14 35.51 17.24
CA GLN A 135 -8.19 34.75 17.92
C GLN A 135 -7.63 33.93 19.08
N ARG A 136 -6.46 33.31 18.92
CA ARG A 136 -5.78 32.55 19.98
C ARG A 136 -5.39 33.44 21.16
N ASN A 137 -4.81 34.60 20.89
CA ASN A 137 -4.46 35.57 21.93
C ASN A 137 -5.70 36.13 22.63
N GLN A 138 -6.78 36.39 21.90
CA GLN A 138 -8.05 36.86 22.46
C GLN A 138 -8.67 35.83 23.41
N VAL A 139 -8.67 34.55 23.06
CA VAL A 139 -9.17 33.50 23.95
C VAL A 139 -8.31 33.35 25.20
N ILE A 140 -6.99 33.37 25.06
CA ILE A 140 -6.07 33.30 26.22
C ILE A 140 -6.34 34.48 27.15
N THR A 141 -6.28 35.71 26.64
CA THR A 141 -6.46 36.93 27.44
C THR A 141 -7.82 37.04 28.14
N GLN A 142 -8.91 36.62 27.48
CA GLN A 142 -10.26 36.75 28.04
C GLN A 142 -10.66 35.57 28.96
N CYS A 143 -10.08 34.38 28.77
CA CYS A 143 -10.46 33.17 29.50
C CYS A 143 -9.45 32.69 30.56
N GLU A 144 -8.22 33.23 30.61
CA GLU A 144 -7.13 32.80 31.51
C GLU A 144 -7.50 32.80 33.00
N TYR A 145 -8.08 33.90 33.47
CA TYR A 145 -8.45 34.04 34.89
C TYR A 145 -9.91 33.65 35.16
N SER A 146 -10.79 33.84 34.18
CA SER A 146 -12.23 33.71 34.35
C SER A 146 -12.73 32.26 34.19
N SER A 147 -12.14 31.48 33.27
CA SER A 147 -12.71 30.20 32.81
C SER A 147 -11.64 29.17 32.42
N PRO A 148 -10.83 28.64 33.37
CA PRO A 148 -9.73 27.73 33.06
C PRO A 148 -10.17 26.38 32.45
N LYS A 149 -11.42 25.95 32.71
CA LYS A 149 -12.00 24.74 32.10
C LYS A 149 -12.16 24.89 30.58
N VAL A 150 -12.53 26.08 30.12
CA VAL A 150 -12.64 26.40 28.68
C VAL A 150 -11.26 26.35 28.03
N LEU A 151 -10.23 26.93 28.65
CA LEU A 151 -8.87 26.90 28.12
C LEU A 151 -8.28 25.50 28.03
N ASN A 152 -8.53 24.64 29.02
CA ASN A 152 -8.05 23.26 28.96
C ASN A 152 -8.72 22.47 27.83
N CYS A 153 -10.00 22.72 27.58
CA CYS A 153 -10.76 22.12 26.50
C CYS A 153 -10.30 22.64 25.11
N ILE A 154 -10.06 23.95 24.98
CA ILE A 154 -9.58 24.59 23.74
C ILE A 154 -8.12 24.25 23.43
N LYS A 155 -7.34 23.80 24.40
CA LYS A 155 -5.88 23.58 24.28
C LYS A 155 -5.47 22.73 23.09
N ASN A 156 -6.26 21.73 22.71
CA ASN A 156 -5.98 20.88 21.54
C ASN A 156 -6.27 21.58 20.20
N PHE A 157 -7.17 22.56 20.20
CA PHE A 157 -7.58 23.34 19.02
C PHE A 157 -6.72 24.60 18.80
N THR A 158 -6.00 25.06 19.83
CA THR A 158 -5.11 26.23 19.75
C THR A 158 -3.63 25.89 19.78
N LYS A 159 -3.29 24.63 20.05
CA LYS A 159 -1.92 24.11 19.95
C LYS A 159 -1.52 24.05 18.47
N VAL A 160 -0.58 24.90 18.11
CA VAL A 160 0.03 24.84 16.78
C VAL A 160 1.50 24.48 16.87
N THR A 161 2.00 23.80 15.84
CA THR A 161 3.43 23.64 15.61
C THR A 161 3.91 24.86 14.81
N PRO A 162 4.79 25.72 15.37
CA PRO A 162 5.33 26.85 14.64
C PRO A 162 6.08 26.36 13.41
N ALA A 163 5.82 26.96 12.26
CA ALA A 163 6.51 26.61 11.04
C ALA A 163 7.86 27.33 10.98
N THR A 164 8.94 26.55 10.98
CA THR A 164 10.30 27.06 10.81
C THR A 164 10.51 27.41 9.34
N ASN A 165 10.81 28.69 9.04
CA ASN A 165 11.24 29.21 7.72
C ASN A 165 10.15 29.66 6.70
N LEU A 166 8.97 30.14 7.10
CA LEU A 166 8.00 30.74 6.14
C LEU A 166 8.59 31.89 5.30
N HIS A 167 9.46 32.71 5.89
CA HIS A 167 10.09 33.83 5.17
C HIS A 167 10.95 33.40 3.97
N LYS A 168 11.49 32.17 3.95
CA LYS A 168 12.26 31.66 2.82
C LYS A 168 11.38 31.38 1.61
N GLN A 169 10.07 31.17 1.80
CA GLN A 169 9.11 30.85 0.74
C GLN A 169 8.56 32.11 0.03
N ILE A 170 9.00 33.32 0.41
CA ILE A 170 8.58 34.59 -0.23
C ILE A 170 8.84 34.60 -1.74
N HIS A 171 9.94 33.98 -2.18
CA HIS A 171 10.29 33.86 -3.60
C HIS A 171 9.28 33.04 -4.41
N CYS A 172 8.52 32.15 -3.75
CA CYS A 172 7.45 31.39 -4.40
C CYS A 172 6.22 32.24 -4.70
N CYS A 173 5.96 33.29 -3.92
CA CYS A 173 4.86 34.23 -4.22
C CYS A 173 4.98 34.84 -5.61
N ASP A 174 6.21 35.05 -6.11
CA ASP A 174 6.44 35.64 -7.43
C ASP A 174 6.14 34.67 -8.59
N LYS A 175 5.92 33.37 -8.32
CA LYS A 175 5.52 32.36 -9.30
C LYS A 175 4.03 32.38 -9.64
N SER A 176 3.20 33.07 -8.86
CA SER A 176 1.78 33.20 -9.16
C SER A 176 1.52 34.25 -10.25
N ASN A 177 0.66 33.92 -11.20
CA ASN A 177 0.20 34.83 -12.25
C ASN A 177 -0.90 35.81 -11.78
N LYS A 178 -1.44 35.65 -10.57
CA LYS A 178 -2.51 36.49 -10.01
C LYS A 178 -1.96 37.57 -9.08
N SER A 179 -2.13 38.86 -9.41
CA SER A 179 -1.62 39.98 -8.61
C SER A 179 -2.15 39.99 -7.16
N LYS A 180 -3.45 39.73 -6.97
CA LYS A 180 -4.08 39.62 -5.64
C LYS A 180 -3.47 38.50 -4.79
N CYS A 181 -3.21 37.34 -5.40
CA CYS A 181 -2.56 36.21 -4.73
C CYS A 181 -1.11 36.54 -4.34
N ARG A 182 -0.34 37.23 -5.19
CA ARG A 182 1.06 37.61 -4.86
C ARG A 182 1.14 38.49 -3.62
N GLU A 183 0.24 39.46 -3.52
CA GLU A 183 0.19 40.40 -2.40
C GLU A 183 -0.31 39.73 -1.12
N ALA A 184 -1.38 38.92 -1.24
CA ALA A 184 -1.87 38.07 -0.15
C ALA A 184 -0.80 37.08 0.34
N CYS A 185 -0.02 36.49 -0.56
CA CYS A 185 1.05 35.56 -0.23
C CYS A 185 2.19 36.20 0.54
N LYS A 186 2.65 37.37 0.11
CA LYS A 186 3.69 38.11 0.83
C LYS A 186 3.21 38.51 2.23
N ASN A 187 1.95 38.93 2.36
CA ASN A 187 1.36 39.25 3.65
C ASN A 187 1.18 38.01 4.53
N ALA A 188 0.72 36.89 3.99
CA ALA A 188 0.53 35.65 4.73
C ALA A 188 1.87 35.12 5.28
N LEU A 189 2.92 35.10 4.47
CA LEU A 189 4.25 34.64 4.89
C LEU A 189 4.95 35.55 5.91
N LEU A 190 4.51 36.81 6.05
CA LEU A 190 5.04 37.75 7.03
C LEU A 190 4.29 37.73 8.38
N THR A 191 3.02 37.31 8.37
CA THR A 191 2.12 37.47 9.52
C THR A 191 1.73 36.15 10.19
N THR A 192 1.80 35.03 9.47
CA THR A 192 1.39 33.71 9.97
C THR A 192 2.50 33.00 10.71
N VAL A 193 2.10 32.11 11.63
CA VAL A 193 3.04 31.34 12.47
C VAL A 193 3.14 29.88 12.02
N THR A 194 2.22 29.42 11.17
CA THR A 194 2.09 28.01 10.77
C THR A 194 1.86 27.91 9.26
N HIS A 195 2.25 26.78 8.66
CA HIS A 195 1.98 26.53 7.23
C HIS A 195 0.48 26.48 6.93
N GLN A 196 -0.33 25.93 7.83
CA GLN A 196 -1.78 25.84 7.63
C GLN A 196 -2.44 27.23 7.68
N GLU A 197 -2.04 28.11 8.60
CA GLU A 197 -2.53 29.50 8.62
C GLU A 197 -2.14 30.27 7.34
N ALA A 198 -0.96 29.99 6.79
CA ALA A 198 -0.53 30.58 5.53
C ALA A 198 -1.38 30.08 4.35
N ILE A 199 -1.66 28.78 4.27
CA ILE A 199 -2.50 28.18 3.22
C ILE A 199 -3.94 28.74 3.30
N ASP A 200 -4.53 28.76 4.49
CA ASP A 200 -5.89 29.29 4.72
C ASP A 200 -6.00 30.78 4.29
N MET A 201 -4.97 31.60 4.59
CA MET A 201 -4.92 33.00 4.15
C MET A 201 -4.64 33.18 2.65
N LEU A 202 -3.90 32.27 2.03
CA LEU A 202 -3.65 32.26 0.59
C LEU A 202 -4.93 31.92 -0.19
N GLU A 203 -5.71 30.94 0.29
CA GLU A 203 -7.01 30.58 -0.28
C GLU A 203 -7.98 31.76 -0.25
N LEU A 204 -8.15 32.40 0.90
CA LEU A 204 -8.97 33.60 1.07
C LEU A 204 -8.42 34.80 0.27
N GLY A 205 -7.11 34.87 0.09
CA GLY A 205 -6.40 35.89 -0.69
C GLY A 205 -6.53 35.75 -2.22
N GLY A 206 -7.32 34.77 -2.70
CA GLY A 206 -7.58 34.57 -4.12
C GLY A 206 -6.53 33.75 -4.86
N CYS A 207 -5.66 33.04 -4.14
CA CYS A 207 -4.75 32.06 -4.74
C CYS A 207 -5.52 30.82 -5.25
N GLY A 208 -6.70 30.53 -4.69
CA GLY A 208 -7.46 29.31 -4.98
C GLY A 208 -6.94 28.13 -4.16
N LEU A 209 -7.60 26.98 -4.29
CA LEU A 209 -7.24 25.76 -3.57
C LEU A 209 -5.82 25.27 -3.92
N PRO A 210 -5.13 24.59 -2.99
CA PRO A 210 -3.81 24.02 -3.21
C PRO A 210 -3.89 22.89 -4.25
N LEU A 211 -3.60 23.24 -5.51
CA LEU A 211 -3.57 22.31 -6.63
C LEU A 211 -2.12 21.91 -6.93
N LEU A 212 -1.84 20.61 -6.92
CA LEU A 212 -0.51 20.05 -7.21
C LEU A 212 0.02 20.37 -8.61
N GLN A 213 -0.83 20.83 -9.53
CA GLN A 213 -0.46 21.24 -10.89
C GLN A 213 -0.02 22.70 -10.99
N ASP A 214 -0.28 23.53 -9.97
CA ASP A 214 0.05 24.95 -9.98
C ASP A 214 1.51 25.18 -9.56
N GLN A 215 2.28 25.90 -10.40
CA GLN A 215 3.69 26.22 -10.16
C GLN A 215 3.91 27.02 -8.86
N PHE A 216 2.93 27.83 -8.46
CA PHE A 216 2.95 28.55 -7.19
C PHE A 216 2.92 27.58 -6.00
N TRP A 217 1.94 26.68 -5.97
CA TRP A 217 1.75 25.71 -4.90
C TRP A 217 2.88 24.67 -4.86
N GLN A 218 3.37 24.21 -6.02
CA GLN A 218 4.54 23.33 -6.10
C GLN A 218 5.79 23.96 -5.48
N CYS A 219 5.99 25.26 -5.65
CA CYS A 219 7.10 25.97 -5.02
C CYS A 219 6.87 26.10 -3.52
N PHE A 220 5.66 26.47 -3.11
CA PHE A 220 5.30 26.67 -1.69
C PHE A 220 5.48 25.39 -0.84
N PHE A 221 5.11 24.23 -1.39
CA PHE A 221 5.25 22.93 -0.70
C PHE A 221 6.64 22.29 -0.81
N LYS A 222 7.50 22.75 -1.73
CA LYS A 222 8.91 22.32 -1.81
C LYS A 222 9.70 22.99 -0.68
N SER A 223 9.66 22.36 0.49
CA SER A 223 10.46 22.78 1.63
C SER A 223 11.89 22.27 1.48
N ASP A 224 12.88 23.15 1.67
CA ASP A 224 14.30 22.77 1.78
C ASP A 224 14.47 21.81 2.98
N ASP A 225 14.90 20.61 2.65
CA ASP A 225 15.07 19.45 3.52
C ASP A 225 16.31 19.66 4.42
N THR A 226 16.23 20.53 5.45
CA THR A 226 17.29 20.66 6.49
C THR A 226 16.75 21.06 7.89
N VAL A 227 16.61 20.04 8.77
CA VAL A 227 16.75 20.05 10.26
C VAL A 227 15.64 20.81 11.04
N ALA A 228 14.84 20.27 11.99
CA ALA A 228 15.08 19.34 13.11
C ALA A 228 13.77 18.79 13.72
N THR A 229 13.81 17.50 14.06
CA THR A 229 13.43 16.86 15.34
C THR A 229 12.46 17.56 16.32
N SER A 230 11.24 17.02 16.42
CA SER A 230 10.48 16.63 17.64
C SER A 230 9.00 16.54 17.24
N VAL A 231 8.34 15.39 17.16
CA VAL A 231 8.12 14.31 18.13
C VAL A 231 7.69 13.08 17.30
N GLU A 232 8.13 11.89 17.73
CA GLU A 232 8.11 10.59 17.02
C GLU A 232 9.07 10.54 15.82
N VAL A 233 10.21 9.87 16.00
CA VAL A 233 11.09 9.43 14.91
C VAL A 233 10.20 8.79 13.85
N SER A 234 10.07 9.43 12.68
CA SER A 234 9.19 8.97 11.59
C SER A 234 9.40 7.49 11.37
N ARG A 235 8.32 6.70 11.34
CA ARG A 235 8.38 5.25 11.08
C ARG A 235 9.21 4.95 9.81
N ILE A 236 9.14 5.85 8.83
CA ILE A 236 9.95 5.87 7.60
C ILE A 236 11.46 5.83 7.88
N GLU A 237 11.98 6.53 8.90
CA GLU A 237 13.41 6.51 9.21
C GLU A 237 13.86 5.20 9.87
N LYS A 238 12.96 4.46 10.53
CA LYS A 238 13.28 3.18 11.20
C LYS A 238 13.05 1.95 10.32
N VAL A 239 11.97 1.97 9.55
CA VAL A 239 11.41 0.83 8.82
C VAL A 239 11.52 1.04 7.29
N GLY A 240 11.63 2.29 6.82
CA GLY A 240 11.52 2.64 5.40
C GLY A 240 10.06 2.82 4.98
N MET A 241 9.84 3.28 3.74
CA MET A 241 8.49 3.39 3.18
C MET A 241 7.86 2.01 2.97
N ASP A 242 8.63 1.07 2.39
CA ASP A 242 8.25 -0.33 2.23
C ASP A 242 9.47 -1.23 2.50
N SER A 243 9.55 -1.80 3.70
CA SER A 243 10.67 -2.66 4.11
C SER A 243 10.72 -3.96 3.31
N ALA A 244 9.57 -4.50 2.92
CA ALA A 244 9.48 -5.78 2.23
C ALA A 244 10.06 -5.63 0.82
N LYS A 245 9.64 -4.61 0.07
CA LYS A 245 10.20 -4.30 -1.25
C LYS A 245 11.66 -3.80 -1.15
N TRP A 246 12.02 -3.09 -0.08
CA TRP A 246 13.41 -2.69 0.15
C TRP A 246 14.34 -3.88 0.43
N HIS A 247 13.85 -4.93 1.10
CA HIS A 247 14.60 -6.17 1.28
C HIS A 247 14.94 -6.81 -0.09
N CYS A 248 14.00 -6.77 -1.04
CA CYS A 248 14.23 -7.25 -2.40
C CYS A 248 15.36 -6.51 -3.14
N CYS A 249 15.66 -5.25 -2.80
CA CYS A 249 16.77 -4.52 -3.42
C CYS A 249 18.14 -5.21 -3.26
N GLN A 250 18.29 -6.13 -2.30
CA GLN A 250 19.51 -6.92 -2.14
C GLN A 250 19.69 -7.99 -3.23
N LYS A 251 18.60 -8.40 -3.89
CA LYS A 251 18.57 -9.35 -5.00
C LYS A 251 18.92 -8.72 -6.36
N ALA A 252 19.16 -7.41 -6.39
CA ALA A 252 19.56 -6.70 -7.61
C ALA A 252 20.95 -7.17 -8.09
N THR A 253 21.03 -7.48 -9.37
CA THR A 253 22.25 -7.93 -10.05
C THR A 253 23.25 -6.77 -10.21
N THR A 254 22.76 -5.59 -10.60
CA THR A 254 23.59 -4.41 -10.78
C THR A 254 23.57 -3.50 -9.56
N THR A 255 24.73 -2.91 -9.27
CA THR A 255 24.88 -1.92 -8.18
C THR A 255 24.07 -0.65 -8.43
N HIS A 256 23.83 -0.30 -9.71
CA HIS A 256 22.99 0.83 -10.09
C HIS A 256 21.54 0.60 -9.63
N CYS A 257 20.95 -0.54 -9.99
CA CYS A 257 19.58 -0.88 -9.63
C CYS A 257 19.41 -1.13 -8.14
N LYS A 258 20.39 -1.77 -7.49
CA LYS A 258 20.42 -1.89 -6.02
C LYS A 258 20.28 -0.53 -5.31
N ARG A 259 21.03 0.47 -5.76
CA ARG A 259 21.02 1.82 -5.16
C ARG A 259 19.73 2.56 -5.48
N LEU A 260 19.25 2.48 -6.72
CA LEU A 260 18.02 3.14 -7.16
C LEU A 260 16.80 2.55 -6.44
N CYS A 261 16.67 1.22 -6.42
CA CYS A 261 15.66 0.49 -5.64
C CYS A 261 15.66 0.89 -4.17
N SER A 262 16.85 0.89 -3.53
CA SER A 262 16.97 1.27 -2.12
C SER A 262 16.56 2.72 -1.87
N LYS A 263 16.83 3.63 -2.81
CA LYS A 263 16.38 5.03 -2.69
C LYS A 263 14.85 5.13 -2.78
N THR A 264 14.27 4.40 -3.72
CA THR A 264 12.83 4.34 -4.00
C THR A 264 12.02 3.83 -2.81
N PHE A 265 12.37 2.69 -2.24
CA PHE A 265 11.60 2.09 -1.13
C PHE A 265 11.98 2.60 0.27
N ARG A 266 13.03 3.42 0.39
CA ARG A 266 13.45 4.02 1.65
C ARG A 266 12.75 5.35 1.95
N LYS A 267 12.82 6.33 1.04
CA LYS A 267 12.32 7.70 1.28
C LYS A 267 11.73 8.39 0.06
N ASP A 268 12.22 8.10 -1.16
CA ASP A 268 11.96 8.94 -2.34
C ASP A 268 11.13 8.23 -3.42
N TRP A 269 10.11 7.45 -3.03
CA TRP A 269 9.27 6.67 -3.95
C TRP A 269 8.77 7.51 -5.14
N SER A 270 8.10 8.63 -4.86
CA SER A 270 7.44 9.47 -5.87
C SER A 270 8.38 10.05 -6.93
N THR A 271 9.64 10.33 -6.58
CA THR A 271 10.59 10.98 -7.50
C THR A 271 11.48 9.99 -8.24
N SER A 272 11.66 8.79 -7.68
CA SER A 272 12.59 7.79 -8.23
C SER A 272 11.91 6.59 -8.88
N TRP A 273 10.61 6.39 -8.67
CA TRP A 273 9.84 5.26 -9.21
C TRP A 273 9.94 5.14 -10.73
N GLU A 274 9.69 6.22 -11.47
CA GLU A 274 9.72 6.19 -12.94
C GLU A 274 11.09 5.75 -13.48
N GLN A 275 12.16 6.30 -12.91
CA GLN A 275 13.52 5.93 -13.27
C GLN A 275 13.84 4.50 -12.88
N PHE A 276 13.38 4.05 -11.71
CA PHE A 276 13.57 2.69 -11.23
C PHE A 276 12.85 1.68 -12.12
N HIS A 277 11.59 1.93 -12.43
CA HIS A 277 10.78 1.09 -13.28
C HIS A 277 11.40 0.95 -14.68
N LEU A 278 11.71 2.07 -15.32
CA LEU A 278 12.23 2.08 -16.69
C LEU A 278 13.66 1.55 -16.82
N LYS A 279 14.54 1.74 -15.82
CA LYS A 279 15.96 1.35 -15.92
C LYS A 279 16.29 0.01 -15.27
N CYS A 280 15.43 -0.50 -14.38
CA CYS A 280 15.70 -1.72 -13.62
C CYS A 280 14.63 -2.77 -13.84
N LEU A 281 13.36 -2.47 -13.54
CA LEU A 281 12.30 -3.49 -13.64
C LEU A 281 12.05 -3.95 -15.09
N SER A 282 12.27 -3.07 -16.07
CA SER A 282 12.18 -3.39 -17.50
C SER A 282 13.33 -4.26 -18.03
N GLN A 283 14.45 -4.38 -17.29
CA GLN A 283 15.64 -5.07 -17.76
C GLN A 283 15.55 -6.57 -17.43
N VAL A 284 15.86 -7.43 -18.40
CA VAL A 284 15.87 -8.88 -18.19
C VAL A 284 16.99 -9.30 -17.22
N THR A 285 18.10 -8.55 -17.18
CA THR A 285 19.24 -8.81 -16.29
C THR A 285 18.94 -8.66 -14.79
N GLU A 286 17.87 -7.92 -14.45
CA GLU A 286 17.42 -7.69 -13.06
C GLU A 286 16.23 -8.60 -12.69
N GLU A 287 16.12 -9.77 -13.32
CA GLU A 287 15.04 -10.72 -13.09
C GLU A 287 14.89 -11.10 -11.61
N SER A 288 15.99 -11.39 -10.91
CA SER A 288 15.98 -11.74 -9.48
C SER A 288 15.39 -10.64 -8.58
N LEU A 289 15.62 -9.37 -8.94
CA LEU A 289 15.03 -8.23 -8.25
C LEU A 289 13.55 -8.09 -8.56
N ARG A 290 13.18 -8.16 -9.84
CA ARG A 290 11.80 -8.04 -10.30
C ARG A 290 10.93 -9.14 -9.69
N ASN A 291 11.36 -10.39 -9.77
CA ASN A 291 10.60 -11.54 -9.24
C ASN A 291 10.34 -11.39 -7.74
N CYS A 292 11.34 -10.94 -6.97
CA CYS A 292 11.18 -10.68 -5.53
C CYS A 292 10.17 -9.57 -5.26
N ILE A 293 10.22 -8.46 -6.00
CA ILE A 293 9.25 -7.35 -5.83
C ILE A 293 7.84 -7.84 -6.18
N ASP A 294 7.70 -8.58 -7.27
CA ASP A 294 6.42 -9.15 -7.70
C ASP A 294 5.85 -10.13 -6.65
N GLU A 295 6.69 -10.92 -5.96
CA GLU A 295 6.26 -11.79 -4.85
C GLU A 295 5.80 -11.03 -3.61
N VAL A 296 6.43 -9.90 -3.30
CA VAL A 296 6.02 -9.05 -2.18
C VAL A 296 4.71 -8.33 -2.48
N GLU A 297 4.51 -7.95 -3.73
CA GLU A 297 3.31 -7.23 -4.19
C GLU A 297 2.12 -8.16 -4.42
N GLU A 298 2.34 -9.26 -5.12
CA GLU A 298 1.32 -10.26 -5.48
C GLU A 298 1.87 -11.68 -5.24
N PRO A 299 1.76 -12.20 -4.01
CA PRO A 299 2.27 -13.53 -3.67
C PRO A 299 1.53 -14.63 -4.43
N CYS A 300 2.25 -15.70 -4.75
CA CYS A 300 1.67 -16.86 -5.43
C CYS A 300 0.70 -17.63 -4.54
N GLU A 301 -0.57 -17.70 -4.94
CA GLU A 301 -1.62 -18.45 -4.26
C GLU A 301 -1.87 -19.81 -4.91
N LEU A 302 -2.32 -20.78 -4.11
CA LEU A 302 -2.72 -22.09 -4.60
C LEU A 302 -4.10 -22.04 -5.26
N GLY A 303 -4.13 -22.54 -6.49
CA GLY A 303 -5.33 -22.81 -7.23
C GLY A 303 -5.99 -21.60 -7.85
N CYS A 304 -6.65 -21.82 -8.99
CA CYS A 304 -7.48 -20.82 -9.62
C CYS A 304 -8.82 -21.40 -10.09
N ASP A 305 -9.90 -20.67 -9.83
CA ASP A 305 -11.27 -21.07 -10.17
C ASP A 305 -12.20 -19.85 -10.22
N GLY A 306 -13.37 -20.01 -10.86
CA GLY A 306 -14.41 -18.98 -10.94
C GLY A 306 -14.21 -17.92 -12.02
N LEU A 307 -13.27 -18.12 -12.96
CA LEU A 307 -13.04 -17.21 -14.08
C LEU A 307 -14.03 -17.47 -15.22
N SER A 308 -14.55 -16.41 -15.82
CA SER A 308 -15.55 -16.45 -16.89
C SER A 308 -14.94 -16.35 -18.29
N PHE A 309 -13.86 -15.59 -18.46
CA PHE A 309 -13.16 -15.41 -19.73
C PHE A 309 -11.99 -16.37 -19.85
N CYS A 310 -11.10 -16.38 -18.86
CA CYS A 310 -9.89 -17.20 -18.76
C CYS A 310 -10.19 -18.62 -18.24
N THR A 311 -11.22 -19.26 -18.80
CA THR A 311 -11.76 -20.54 -18.34
C THR A 311 -10.75 -21.69 -18.31
N ASN A 312 -9.72 -21.67 -19.15
CA ASN A 312 -8.68 -22.71 -19.19
C ASN A 312 -7.79 -22.74 -17.93
N PHE A 313 -7.83 -21.68 -17.12
CA PHE A 313 -7.10 -21.56 -15.86
C PHE A 313 -7.92 -22.08 -14.66
N ASN A 314 -9.23 -22.31 -14.83
CA ASN A 314 -10.07 -22.88 -13.79
C ASN A 314 -9.74 -24.36 -13.53
N ASN A 315 -10.13 -24.85 -12.35
CA ASN A 315 -9.99 -26.25 -11.91
C ASN A 315 -8.53 -26.73 -11.83
N ARG A 316 -7.60 -25.85 -11.47
CA ARG A 316 -6.17 -26.18 -11.29
C ARG A 316 -5.72 -25.99 -9.83
N PRO A 317 -6.21 -26.79 -8.87
CA PRO A 317 -6.07 -26.52 -7.43
C PRO A 317 -4.63 -26.65 -6.88
N THR A 318 -3.75 -27.36 -7.58
CA THR A 318 -2.35 -27.60 -7.17
C THR A 318 -1.35 -26.66 -7.83
N GLU A 319 -1.77 -25.91 -8.85
CA GLU A 319 -0.93 -24.92 -9.52
C GLU A 319 -0.94 -23.59 -8.76
N LEU A 320 0.04 -22.73 -9.04
CA LEU A 320 0.20 -21.45 -8.37
C LEU A 320 -0.07 -20.29 -9.33
N PHE A 321 -0.81 -19.29 -8.85
CA PHE A 321 -1.18 -18.10 -9.62
C PHE A 321 -1.07 -16.86 -8.73
N ARG A 322 -0.68 -15.72 -9.29
CA ARG A 322 -0.57 -14.46 -8.52
C ARG A 322 -1.87 -13.68 -8.45
N SER A 323 -2.72 -13.76 -9.49
CA SER A 323 -3.98 -13.01 -9.53
C SER A 323 -5.11 -13.85 -10.09
N CYS A 324 -5.79 -14.58 -9.22
CA CYS A 324 -7.00 -15.32 -9.59
C CYS A 324 -8.26 -14.58 -9.13
N THR A 325 -8.54 -13.43 -9.75
CA THR A 325 -9.66 -12.56 -9.39
C THR A 325 -10.57 -12.27 -10.59
N PRO A 326 -11.88 -11.98 -10.37
CA PRO A 326 -12.78 -11.55 -11.44
C PRO A 326 -12.30 -10.27 -12.15
N GLN A 327 -11.58 -9.39 -11.44
CA GLN A 327 -11.02 -8.16 -11.99
C GLN A 327 -9.91 -8.47 -13.01
N ALA A 328 -9.02 -9.43 -12.70
CA ALA A 328 -7.99 -9.89 -13.62
C ALA A 328 -8.60 -10.60 -14.84
N ASP A 329 -9.68 -11.36 -14.64
CA ASP A 329 -10.43 -12.00 -15.74
C ASP A 329 -11.01 -10.99 -16.73
N GLU A 330 -11.61 -9.91 -16.22
CA GLU A 330 -12.18 -8.85 -17.05
C GLU A 330 -11.09 -8.01 -17.72
N ALA A 331 -9.98 -7.74 -17.03
CA ALA A 331 -8.83 -7.04 -17.61
C ALA A 331 -8.26 -7.80 -18.82
N ALA A 332 -8.12 -9.13 -18.71
CA ALA A 332 -7.71 -9.98 -19.82
C ALA A 332 -8.69 -9.92 -21.00
N ARG A 333 -10.00 -9.83 -20.73
CA ARG A 333 -11.01 -9.66 -21.78
C ARG A 333 -10.85 -8.32 -22.49
N ASN A 334 -10.63 -7.24 -21.74
CA ASN A 334 -10.46 -5.90 -22.27
C ASN A 334 -9.21 -5.79 -23.15
N ASP A 335 -8.10 -6.40 -22.78
CA ASP A 335 -6.88 -6.38 -23.59
C ASP A 335 -7.10 -7.03 -24.97
N VAL A 336 -7.78 -8.19 -25.01
CA VAL A 336 -8.09 -8.87 -26.28
C VAL A 336 -9.01 -8.02 -27.16
N THR A 337 -9.99 -7.32 -26.58
CA THR A 337 -10.89 -6.44 -27.37
C THR A 337 -10.16 -5.21 -27.90
N ILE A 338 -9.24 -4.63 -27.11
CA ILE A 338 -8.38 -3.53 -27.53
C ILE A 338 -7.48 -3.97 -28.69
N TRP A 339 -6.73 -5.06 -28.52
CA TRP A 339 -5.83 -5.56 -29.57
C TRP A 339 -6.57 -5.89 -30.86
N ASN A 340 -7.79 -6.42 -30.78
CA ASN A 340 -8.62 -6.73 -31.96
C ASN A 340 -9.19 -5.47 -32.65
N SER A 341 -9.35 -4.36 -31.93
CA SER A 341 -9.91 -3.12 -32.47
C SER A 341 -8.85 -2.15 -33.00
N GLN A 342 -7.72 -2.04 -32.31
CA GLN A 342 -6.64 -1.12 -32.64
C GLN A 342 -5.58 -1.75 -33.56
N ASN A 343 -5.52 -3.10 -33.60
CA ASN A 343 -4.52 -3.86 -34.35
C ASN A 343 -3.07 -3.45 -34.01
N ASP A 344 -2.83 -3.05 -32.77
CA ASP A 344 -1.51 -2.74 -32.24
C ASP A 344 -1.32 -3.35 -30.84
N LEU A 345 -0.08 -3.69 -30.54
CA LEU A 345 0.38 -4.14 -29.24
C LEU A 345 1.33 -3.07 -28.70
N SER A 346 0.88 -2.32 -27.70
CA SER A 346 1.69 -1.33 -27.00
C SER A 346 2.43 -1.98 -25.83
N LEU A 347 3.75 -2.12 -25.97
CA LEU A 347 4.67 -2.51 -24.90
C LEU A 347 5.46 -1.28 -24.42
N PRO A 348 5.99 -1.26 -23.18
CA PRO A 348 6.81 -0.15 -22.70
C PRO A 348 7.99 0.18 -23.62
N GLY A 349 7.88 1.28 -24.37
CA GLY A 349 8.89 1.74 -25.32
C GLY A 349 8.89 1.02 -26.69
N LEU A 350 7.86 0.24 -27.01
CA LEU A 350 7.74 -0.48 -28.29
C LEU A 350 6.27 -0.68 -28.68
N ASN A 351 5.84 -0.15 -29.83
CA ASN A 351 4.51 -0.41 -30.39
C ASN A 351 4.64 -1.34 -31.60
N LEU A 352 3.93 -2.47 -31.56
CA LEU A 352 4.00 -3.50 -32.60
C LEU A 352 2.66 -3.61 -33.33
N PRO A 353 2.62 -3.43 -34.66
CA PRO A 353 1.42 -3.58 -35.45
C PRO A 353 1.04 -5.06 -35.55
N LEU A 354 -0.18 -5.39 -35.15
CA LEU A 354 -0.73 -6.73 -35.19
C LEU A 354 -1.49 -6.96 -36.50
N LYS A 355 -1.32 -8.15 -37.08
CA LYS A 355 -2.26 -8.67 -38.08
C LYS A 355 -3.61 -8.94 -37.40
N ASN A 356 -4.65 -9.10 -38.21
CA ASN A 356 -5.98 -9.44 -37.69
C ASN A 356 -5.92 -10.69 -36.79
N ILE A 357 -6.22 -10.51 -35.50
CA ILE A 357 -6.12 -11.56 -34.47
C ILE A 357 -7.07 -12.73 -34.75
N SER A 358 -8.18 -12.44 -35.45
CA SER A 358 -9.13 -13.47 -35.89
C SER A 358 -8.51 -14.44 -36.91
N GLU A 359 -7.55 -13.97 -37.69
CA GLU A 359 -6.80 -14.78 -38.66
C GLU A 359 -5.54 -15.38 -38.03
N CYS A 360 -4.98 -14.71 -37.01
CA CYS A 360 -3.76 -15.13 -36.34
C CYS A 360 -4.01 -15.67 -34.94
N SER A 361 -4.41 -16.95 -34.86
CA SER A 361 -4.46 -17.77 -33.63
C SER A 361 -5.19 -17.11 -32.43
N PRO A 362 -6.52 -16.95 -32.51
CA PRO A 362 -7.31 -16.25 -31.48
C PRO A 362 -7.23 -16.89 -30.09
N ASN A 363 -7.14 -18.22 -30.02
CA ASN A 363 -6.99 -18.94 -28.74
C ASN A 363 -5.63 -18.67 -28.08
N THR A 364 -4.58 -18.45 -28.87
CA THR A 364 -3.24 -18.14 -28.35
C THR A 364 -3.22 -16.75 -27.76
N TRP A 365 -3.74 -15.74 -28.46
CA TRP A 365 -3.83 -14.37 -27.93
C TRP A 365 -4.74 -14.26 -26.70
N LYS A 366 -5.85 -14.99 -26.68
CA LYS A 366 -6.66 -15.12 -25.46
C LYS A 366 -5.83 -15.67 -24.31
N THR A 367 -5.04 -16.71 -24.54
CA THR A 367 -4.20 -17.34 -23.51
C THR A 367 -3.05 -16.44 -23.07
N VAL A 368 -2.47 -15.65 -23.99
CA VAL A 368 -1.46 -14.63 -23.68
C VAL A 368 -2.06 -13.57 -22.75
N ALA A 369 -3.21 -12.98 -23.10
CA ALA A 369 -3.88 -12.00 -22.26
C ALA A 369 -4.18 -12.56 -20.86
N CYS A 370 -4.74 -13.78 -20.80
CA CYS A 370 -4.98 -14.45 -19.53
C CYS A 370 -3.69 -14.71 -18.74
N THR A 371 -2.59 -15.08 -19.39
CA THR A 371 -1.31 -15.31 -18.72
C THR A 371 -0.74 -14.02 -18.13
N LEU A 372 -0.90 -12.88 -18.81
CA LEU A 372 -0.43 -11.57 -18.35
C LEU A 372 -1.19 -11.08 -17.11
N HIS A 373 -2.49 -11.35 -17.01
CA HIS A 373 -3.32 -10.91 -15.89
C HIS A 373 -3.41 -11.94 -14.76
N ILE A 374 -3.57 -13.23 -15.07
CA ILE A 374 -3.68 -14.30 -14.08
C ILE A 374 -2.32 -14.68 -13.48
N LYS A 375 -1.24 -14.47 -14.26
CA LYS A 375 0.16 -14.63 -13.87
C LYS A 375 0.45 -15.97 -13.17
N PRO A 376 0.47 -17.09 -13.93
CA PRO A 376 0.94 -18.38 -13.41
C PRO A 376 2.37 -18.25 -12.90
N CYS A 377 2.68 -18.94 -11.81
CA CYS A 377 4.01 -18.88 -11.21
C CYS A 377 4.49 -20.25 -10.72
N SER A 378 5.79 -20.33 -10.43
CA SER A 378 6.47 -21.54 -9.97
C SER A 378 7.16 -21.30 -8.64
N ARG A 379 7.22 -22.32 -7.78
CA ARG A 379 7.87 -22.27 -6.45
C ARG A 379 9.37 -21.98 -6.49
N HIS A 380 10.04 -22.32 -7.60
CA HIS A 380 11.51 -22.31 -7.66
C HIS A 380 12.06 -21.12 -8.42
N SER A 381 11.35 -20.66 -9.44
CA SER A 381 11.81 -19.62 -10.34
C SER A 381 11.02 -18.33 -10.24
N HIS A 382 9.81 -18.40 -9.66
CA HIS A 382 8.87 -17.28 -9.59
C HIS A 382 8.65 -16.61 -10.95
N ALA A 383 8.87 -17.38 -12.03
CA ALA A 383 8.95 -16.90 -13.38
C ALA A 383 7.61 -16.31 -13.82
N ASN A 384 7.66 -15.06 -14.27
CA ASN A 384 6.51 -14.31 -14.77
C ASN A 384 6.57 -14.11 -16.31
N GLN A 385 7.58 -14.68 -16.97
CA GLN A 385 7.84 -14.50 -18.40
C GLN A 385 7.46 -15.75 -19.20
N ILE A 386 6.94 -15.55 -20.41
CA ILE A 386 6.68 -16.65 -21.34
C ILE A 386 8.00 -17.21 -21.90
N CYS A 387 8.00 -18.51 -22.20
CA CYS A 387 9.16 -19.17 -22.80
C CYS A 387 9.51 -18.58 -24.18
N ARG A 388 10.81 -18.55 -24.49
CA ARG A 388 11.36 -17.89 -25.69
C ARG A 388 10.86 -18.48 -27.00
N ASP A 389 10.73 -19.80 -27.05
CA ASP A 389 10.14 -20.53 -28.18
C ASP A 389 8.72 -20.03 -28.50
N ILE A 390 7.90 -19.90 -27.46
CA ILE A 390 6.53 -19.43 -27.60
C ILE A 390 6.49 -17.94 -27.99
N CYS A 391 7.37 -17.12 -27.43
CA CYS A 391 7.48 -15.72 -27.83
C CYS A 391 7.78 -15.61 -29.34
N LEU A 392 8.79 -16.34 -29.82
CA LEU A 392 9.18 -16.32 -31.23
C LEU A 392 8.04 -16.77 -32.14
N ASP A 393 7.29 -17.81 -31.76
CA ASP A 393 6.15 -18.30 -32.53
C ASP A 393 5.05 -17.24 -32.67
N ILE A 394 4.66 -16.58 -31.57
CA ILE A 394 3.59 -15.59 -31.56
C ILE A 394 3.99 -14.33 -32.35
N ILE A 395 5.18 -13.82 -32.05
CA ILE A 395 5.73 -12.59 -32.62
C ILE A 395 5.97 -12.75 -34.13
N SER A 396 6.43 -13.93 -34.58
CA SER A 396 6.65 -14.20 -36.01
C SER A 396 5.34 -14.36 -36.78
N LEU A 397 4.34 -15.02 -36.20
CA LEU A 397 3.09 -15.33 -36.89
C LEU A 397 2.18 -14.09 -37.03
N CYS A 398 2.03 -13.33 -35.93
CA CYS A 398 0.94 -12.36 -35.78
C CYS A 398 1.32 -10.88 -35.91
N ILE A 399 2.62 -10.55 -35.99
CA ILE A 399 3.04 -9.16 -36.25
C ILE A 399 3.10 -8.90 -37.75
N ASP A 400 2.67 -7.71 -38.15
CA ASP A 400 2.87 -7.21 -39.50
C ASP A 400 4.26 -6.58 -39.65
N TRP A 401 5.24 -7.43 -40.00
CA TRP A 401 6.63 -7.04 -40.21
C TRP A 401 6.84 -6.05 -41.38
N THR A 402 5.82 -5.79 -42.21
CA THR A 402 5.96 -4.82 -43.30
C THR A 402 6.03 -3.38 -42.83
N THR A 403 5.50 -3.09 -41.63
CA THR A 403 5.40 -1.74 -41.06
C THR A 403 6.36 -1.52 -39.89
N VAL A 404 7.05 -2.57 -39.44
CA VAL A 404 8.03 -2.51 -38.35
C VAL A 404 9.37 -1.97 -38.87
N PRO A 405 10.04 -1.06 -38.14
CA PRO A 405 11.39 -0.61 -38.49
C PRO A 405 12.37 -1.79 -38.61
N LEU A 406 13.24 -1.76 -39.63
CA LEU A 406 14.23 -2.81 -39.93
C LEU A 406 15.23 -3.12 -38.78
N GLU A 407 15.28 -2.27 -37.76
CA GLU A 407 16.11 -2.47 -36.56
C GLU A 407 15.54 -3.51 -35.58
N HIS A 408 14.27 -3.88 -35.73
CA HIS A 408 13.61 -4.85 -34.87
C HIS A 408 13.36 -6.17 -35.61
N THR A 409 13.81 -7.28 -35.01
CA THR A 409 13.56 -8.65 -35.46
C THR A 409 12.78 -9.42 -34.38
N PRO A 410 12.12 -10.54 -34.71
CA PRO A 410 11.46 -11.39 -33.71
C PRO A 410 12.37 -11.73 -32.54
N GLU A 411 13.64 -12.01 -32.82
CA GLU A 411 14.65 -12.34 -31.83
C GLU A 411 14.95 -11.18 -30.89
N SER A 412 15.20 -9.98 -31.45
CA SER A 412 15.48 -8.76 -30.68
C SER A 412 14.32 -8.35 -29.75
N ILE A 413 13.08 -8.63 -30.16
CA ILE A 413 11.88 -8.38 -29.32
C ILE A 413 11.79 -9.43 -28.21
N CYS A 414 11.94 -10.71 -28.55
CA CYS A 414 11.85 -11.80 -27.57
C CYS A 414 13.02 -11.82 -26.59
N ASP A 415 14.19 -11.27 -26.95
CA ASP A 415 15.31 -11.05 -26.02
C ASP A 415 14.94 -10.11 -24.87
N LYS A 416 13.92 -9.26 -25.04
CA LYS A 416 13.41 -8.37 -23.97
C LYS A 416 12.26 -8.98 -23.17
N LEU A 417 11.52 -9.91 -23.76
CA LEU A 417 10.26 -10.44 -23.20
C LEU A 417 10.41 -11.82 -22.56
N SER A 418 11.43 -12.57 -22.94
CA SER A 418 11.65 -13.96 -22.55
C SER A 418 13.09 -14.19 -22.08
N PRO A 419 13.32 -15.20 -21.22
CA PRO A 419 14.66 -15.52 -20.75
C PRO A 419 15.55 -16.04 -21.89
N GLU A 420 16.84 -15.72 -21.81
CA GLU A 420 17.84 -16.07 -22.83
C GLU A 420 18.28 -17.53 -22.74
N HIS A 421 18.38 -18.08 -21.53
CA HIS A 421 18.89 -19.43 -21.27
C HIS A 421 17.75 -20.45 -21.01
N PRO A 422 17.79 -21.64 -21.65
CA PRO A 422 16.78 -22.69 -21.45
C PRO A 422 16.67 -23.23 -20.02
N ASP A 423 17.74 -23.08 -19.23
CA ASP A 423 17.78 -23.52 -17.82
C ASP A 423 16.99 -22.59 -16.90
N VAL A 424 16.63 -21.40 -17.37
CA VAL A 424 15.76 -20.46 -16.65
C VAL A 424 14.32 -20.86 -16.87
N SER A 425 13.61 -21.14 -15.78
CA SER A 425 12.21 -21.52 -15.85
C SER A 425 11.36 -20.37 -16.38
N CYS A 426 10.39 -20.73 -17.21
CA CYS A 426 9.48 -19.83 -17.91
C CYS A 426 8.07 -20.41 -17.96
N ILE A 427 7.08 -19.60 -18.35
CA ILE A 427 5.69 -20.02 -18.49
C ILE A 427 5.48 -20.62 -19.88
N SER A 428 5.10 -21.91 -19.90
CA SER A 428 4.69 -22.58 -21.13
C SER A 428 3.18 -22.40 -21.37
N LEU A 429 2.81 -21.60 -22.37
CA LEU A 429 1.39 -21.35 -22.73
C LEU A 429 0.65 -22.62 -23.17
N GLN A 430 1.36 -23.64 -23.65
CA GLN A 430 0.76 -24.90 -24.10
C GLN A 430 -0.09 -25.56 -23.00
N ASN A 431 0.31 -25.38 -21.74
CA ASN A 431 -0.41 -25.89 -20.57
C ASN A 431 -1.79 -25.24 -20.38
N TYR A 432 -2.00 -24.04 -20.95
CA TYR A 432 -3.18 -23.20 -20.75
C TYR A 432 -4.00 -22.96 -22.04
N LEU A 433 -3.54 -23.47 -23.20
CA LEU A 433 -4.32 -23.45 -24.44
C LEU A 433 -5.53 -24.39 -24.41
N ARG A 434 -5.50 -25.39 -23.52
CA ARG A 434 -6.59 -26.37 -23.32
C ARG A 434 -7.12 -26.27 -21.88
N PRO A 435 -8.41 -26.60 -21.66
CA PRO A 435 -8.95 -26.75 -20.31
C PRO A 435 -8.15 -27.76 -19.50
N ALA A 436 -8.17 -27.63 -18.18
CA ALA A 436 -7.54 -28.61 -17.29
C ALA A 436 -8.11 -30.02 -17.53
N ASP A 437 -7.25 -31.04 -17.58
CA ASP A 437 -7.67 -32.43 -17.85
C ASP A 437 -8.65 -33.00 -16.79
N ASN A 438 -8.74 -32.37 -15.61
CA ASN A 438 -9.54 -32.81 -14.46
C ASN A 438 -10.89 -32.08 -14.33
N VAL A 439 -11.69 -32.06 -15.40
CA VAL A 439 -13.02 -31.39 -15.41
C VAL A 439 -14.07 -32.10 -14.52
N TYR A 440 -13.85 -33.37 -14.14
CA TYR A 440 -14.93 -34.24 -13.61
C TYR A 440 -14.68 -34.90 -12.25
N GLN A 441 -13.59 -34.60 -11.56
CA GLN A 441 -13.39 -35.08 -10.20
C GLN A 441 -12.79 -33.97 -9.37
N THR A 442 -13.63 -33.25 -8.62
CA THR A 442 -13.20 -32.64 -7.37
C THR A 442 -12.63 -33.78 -6.53
N PRO A 443 -11.31 -33.93 -6.40
CA PRO A 443 -10.75 -35.07 -5.69
C PRO A 443 -11.27 -35.00 -4.26
N SER A 444 -11.76 -36.11 -3.73
CA SER A 444 -12.25 -36.25 -2.36
C SER A 444 -11.14 -36.15 -1.29
N GLY A 445 -10.13 -35.31 -1.56
CA GLY A 445 -9.07 -34.86 -0.68
C GLY A 445 -8.88 -33.36 -0.94
N GLN A 446 -9.72 -32.55 -0.29
CA GLN A 446 -9.78 -31.10 -0.47
C GLN A 446 -8.41 -30.48 -0.21
N VAL A 447 -7.76 -29.94 -1.25
CA VAL A 447 -6.79 -28.86 -1.03
C VAL A 447 -7.62 -27.66 -0.58
N SER A 448 -7.82 -27.55 0.72
CA SER A 448 -8.48 -26.38 1.31
C SER A 448 -7.48 -25.24 1.35
N SER A 449 -7.88 -24.06 0.89
CA SER A 449 -7.15 -22.81 1.00
C SER A 449 -7.92 -21.83 1.91
N PRO A 450 -7.90 -22.02 3.24
CA PRO A 450 -8.81 -21.32 4.16
C PRO A 450 -8.60 -19.80 4.24
N CYS A 451 -7.42 -19.33 3.85
CA CYS A 451 -7.05 -17.92 3.86
C CYS A 451 -7.11 -17.26 2.47
N LYS A 452 -7.65 -17.94 1.46
CA LYS A 452 -7.75 -17.39 0.10
C LYS A 452 -8.73 -16.22 0.07
N GLY A 453 -8.33 -15.11 -0.55
CA GLY A 453 -9.15 -13.90 -0.67
C GLY A 453 -9.26 -13.07 0.61
N ASP A 454 -8.29 -13.21 1.53
CA ASP A 454 -8.16 -12.44 2.77
C ASP A 454 -9.46 -12.31 3.57
N PRO A 455 -9.94 -13.40 4.21
CA PRO A 455 -11.20 -13.39 4.96
C PRO A 455 -11.18 -12.57 6.25
N CYS A 456 -10.04 -11.96 6.61
CA CYS A 456 -9.84 -11.22 7.85
C CYS A 456 -9.99 -9.69 7.64
N ALA A 457 -10.13 -8.94 8.73
CA ALA A 457 -10.16 -7.48 8.66
C ALA A 457 -8.82 -6.89 8.18
N THR A 458 -8.83 -5.62 7.73
CA THR A 458 -7.66 -4.96 7.12
C THR A 458 -6.45 -4.77 8.03
N ASP A 459 -6.58 -4.99 9.35
CA ASP A 459 -5.52 -4.95 10.36
C ASP A 459 -5.13 -6.34 10.88
N GLN A 460 -5.67 -7.40 10.27
CA GLN A 460 -5.50 -8.79 10.69
C GLN A 460 -4.92 -9.66 9.58
N VAL A 461 -4.08 -10.61 9.98
CA VAL A 461 -3.48 -11.62 9.10
C VAL A 461 -4.21 -12.95 9.31
N CYS A 462 -4.54 -13.61 8.21
CA CYS A 462 -5.14 -14.94 8.24
C CYS A 462 -4.07 -16.03 8.42
N ILE A 463 -4.24 -16.88 9.43
CA ILE A 463 -3.38 -18.04 9.68
C ILE A 463 -4.20 -19.32 9.57
N VAL A 464 -3.71 -20.27 8.78
CA VAL A 464 -4.33 -21.60 8.65
C VAL A 464 -4.26 -22.35 9.98
N ASN A 465 -5.42 -22.80 10.46
CA ASN A 465 -5.52 -23.54 11.71
C ASN A 465 -5.26 -25.04 11.48
N ARG A 466 -3.98 -25.44 11.48
CA ARG A 466 -3.57 -26.84 11.27
C ARG A 466 -4.04 -27.81 12.36
N ASN A 467 -4.44 -27.29 13.53
CA ASN A 467 -4.95 -28.10 14.64
C ASN A 467 -6.45 -28.40 14.53
N CYS A 468 -7.11 -27.84 13.51
CA CYS A 468 -8.52 -28.08 13.24
C CYS A 468 -8.69 -29.29 12.32
N VAL A 469 -8.91 -30.47 12.93
CA VAL A 469 -9.22 -31.71 12.22
C VAL A 469 -10.69 -32.07 12.47
N GLY A 470 -11.62 -31.38 11.79
CA GLY A 470 -13.05 -31.68 11.87
C GLY A 470 -13.99 -30.49 11.60
N SER A 471 -15.29 -30.76 11.50
CA SER A 471 -16.36 -29.80 11.17
C SER A 471 -16.71 -28.80 12.28
N SER A 472 -16.08 -28.91 13.46
CA SER A 472 -16.43 -28.16 14.68
C SER A 472 -15.48 -27.00 15.00
N CYS A 473 -14.55 -26.66 14.11
CA CYS A 473 -13.57 -25.59 14.31
C CYS A 473 -13.41 -24.76 13.03
N SER A 474 -13.01 -23.49 13.21
CA SER A 474 -12.69 -22.63 12.08
C SER A 474 -11.37 -23.08 11.43
N PRO A 475 -11.32 -23.28 10.10
CA PRO A 475 -10.12 -23.73 9.39
C PRO A 475 -9.04 -22.65 9.31
N TYR A 476 -9.36 -21.40 9.69
CA TYR A 476 -8.42 -20.29 9.82
C TYR A 476 -8.65 -19.51 11.12
N LYS A 477 -7.63 -18.74 11.51
CA LYS A 477 -7.66 -17.79 12.63
C LYS A 477 -7.13 -16.44 12.15
N CYS A 478 -7.86 -15.38 12.44
CA CYS A 478 -7.39 -14.01 12.24
C CYS A 478 -6.60 -13.55 13.47
N VAL A 479 -5.41 -13.02 13.25
CA VAL A 479 -4.57 -12.43 14.30
C VAL A 479 -4.18 -11.01 13.92
N PRO A 480 -4.02 -10.08 14.87
CA PRO A 480 -3.52 -8.75 14.55
C PRO A 480 -2.15 -8.83 13.85
N GLY A 481 -1.93 -7.95 12.87
CA GLY A 481 -0.67 -7.88 12.12
C GLY A 481 0.01 -6.53 12.19
N CYS A 482 1.29 -6.48 11.86
CA CYS A 482 2.06 -5.25 11.65
C CYS A 482 2.44 -5.10 10.19
N LYS A 483 2.18 -3.93 9.61
CA LYS A 483 2.66 -3.54 8.28
C LYS A 483 4.18 -3.35 8.28
N LEU A 484 4.86 -3.84 7.25
CA LEU A 484 6.29 -3.69 7.05
C LEU A 484 6.65 -2.37 6.33
N GLY A 485 6.10 -1.26 6.81
CA GLY A 485 6.30 0.06 6.19
C GLY A 485 5.06 0.93 6.34
N GLU A 486 5.17 2.19 5.91
CA GLU A 486 4.04 3.12 5.91
C GLU A 486 3.10 2.87 4.72
N VAL A 487 3.67 2.51 3.57
CA VAL A 487 2.94 2.24 2.31
C VAL A 487 2.94 0.76 1.94
N SER A 488 3.56 -0.11 2.74
CA SER A 488 3.59 -1.55 2.49
C SER A 488 2.23 -2.19 2.81
N GLU A 489 1.71 -2.97 1.88
CA GLU A 489 0.53 -3.83 2.08
C GLU A 489 0.89 -5.14 2.77
N TYR A 490 2.19 -5.50 2.77
CA TYR A 490 2.69 -6.72 3.38
C TYR A 490 2.64 -6.65 4.92
N MET A 491 1.94 -7.61 5.53
CA MET A 491 1.77 -7.70 6.99
C MET A 491 2.32 -8.99 7.57
N VAL A 492 2.83 -8.89 8.80
CA VAL A 492 3.28 -10.04 9.58
C VAL A 492 2.45 -10.20 10.85
N PRO A 493 2.17 -11.43 11.31
CA PRO A 493 1.44 -11.67 12.56
C PRO A 493 2.10 -11.06 13.79
N ASP A 494 1.29 -10.65 14.77
CA ASP A 494 1.77 -10.21 16.09
C ASP A 494 2.68 -11.24 16.77
N GLY A 495 3.76 -10.76 17.38
CA GLY A 495 4.78 -11.60 18.03
C GLY A 495 5.89 -12.10 17.09
N THR A 496 5.76 -11.91 15.77
CA THR A 496 6.75 -12.37 14.78
C THR A 496 7.99 -11.47 14.78
N PHE A 497 9.18 -12.07 14.61
CA PHE A 497 10.42 -11.36 14.37
C PHE A 497 10.69 -11.24 12.86
N VAL A 498 11.05 -10.05 12.41
CA VAL A 498 11.27 -9.73 11.00
C VAL A 498 12.64 -9.11 10.78
N ARG A 499 13.25 -9.41 9.63
CA ARG A 499 14.51 -8.81 9.20
C ARG A 499 14.22 -7.64 8.28
N ILE A 500 14.74 -6.46 8.63
CA ILE A 500 14.51 -5.21 7.90
C ILE A 500 15.88 -4.61 7.53
N PRO A 501 16.05 -4.05 6.32
CA PRO A 501 17.30 -3.38 5.97
C PRO A 501 17.58 -2.15 6.85
N MET A 502 18.87 -1.84 7.08
CA MET A 502 19.28 -0.69 7.87
C MET A 502 19.37 0.59 7.03
N PRO A 503 18.79 1.73 7.48
CA PRO A 503 18.71 2.97 6.68
C PRO A 503 20.07 3.53 6.29
N ASN A 504 21.06 3.47 7.18
CA ASN A 504 22.34 4.14 7.02
C ASN A 504 23.50 3.19 6.68
N ASN A 505 23.25 2.13 5.90
CA ASN A 505 24.29 1.15 5.61
C ASN A 505 24.49 0.87 4.10
N PRO A 506 25.65 1.24 3.52
CA PRO A 506 25.97 0.94 2.13
C PRO A 506 26.23 -0.56 1.87
N LYS A 507 26.43 -1.38 2.91
CA LYS A 507 26.72 -2.82 2.78
C LYS A 507 25.49 -3.73 2.82
N GLY A 508 24.26 -3.17 2.89
CA GLY A 508 23.04 -3.97 2.89
C GLY A 508 22.77 -4.75 4.19
N CYS A 509 23.24 -4.25 5.32
CA CYS A 509 23.02 -4.94 6.59
C CYS A 509 21.56 -4.89 7.04
N LEU A 510 21.18 -5.93 7.76
CA LEU A 510 19.84 -6.13 8.28
C LEU A 510 19.80 -5.85 9.79
N GLN A 511 18.63 -5.48 10.28
CA GLN A 511 18.27 -5.44 11.69
C GLN A 511 17.08 -6.37 11.91
N ILE A 512 17.00 -6.99 13.09
CA ILE A 512 15.86 -7.80 13.49
C ILE A 512 14.92 -6.96 14.35
N CYS A 513 13.65 -6.91 14.00
CA CYS A 513 12.62 -6.17 14.73
C CYS A 513 11.47 -7.12 15.11
N LYS A 514 10.68 -6.77 16.11
CA LYS A 514 9.52 -7.56 16.56
C LYS A 514 8.22 -6.84 16.23
N CYS A 515 7.25 -7.56 15.67
CA CYS A 515 5.88 -7.07 15.56
C CYS A 515 5.19 -7.14 16.93
N ASN A 516 4.71 -6.00 17.41
CA ASN A 516 4.00 -5.86 18.67
C ASN A 516 2.87 -4.84 18.53
N LYS A 517 1.62 -5.28 18.73
CA LYS A 517 0.41 -4.42 18.73
C LYS A 517 0.31 -3.53 17.47
N GLY A 518 0.52 -4.12 16.30
CA GLY A 518 0.41 -3.42 15.01
C GLY A 518 1.57 -2.48 14.68
N ARG A 519 2.64 -2.47 15.49
CA ARG A 519 3.87 -1.71 15.22
C ARG A 519 5.09 -2.62 15.19
N ILE A 520 6.03 -2.30 14.31
CA ILE A 520 7.35 -2.91 14.30
C ILE A 520 8.24 -2.16 15.29
N GLU A 521 8.66 -2.82 16.36
CA GLU A 521 9.41 -2.24 17.47
C GLU A 521 10.57 -3.14 17.91
N SER A 522 11.37 -2.70 18.88
CA SER A 522 12.48 -3.48 19.46
C SER A 522 13.52 -3.95 18.44
N CYS A 523 13.90 -3.07 17.50
CA CYS A 523 14.88 -3.38 16.48
C CYS A 523 16.31 -3.48 17.02
N GLN A 524 17.04 -4.54 16.67
CA GLN A 524 18.45 -4.74 16.97
C GLN A 524 19.25 -4.97 15.68
N PRO A 525 20.38 -4.28 15.48
CA PRO A 525 21.21 -4.48 14.31
C PRO A 525 21.84 -5.87 14.32
N LEU A 526 21.81 -6.56 13.17
CA LEU A 526 22.56 -7.81 12.98
C LEU A 526 23.99 -7.49 12.55
N LEU A 527 24.91 -8.42 12.82
CA LEU A 527 26.28 -8.34 12.34
C LEU A 527 26.31 -8.27 10.81
N CYS A 528 26.95 -7.21 10.30
CA CYS A 528 27.17 -6.98 8.87
C CYS A 528 28.19 -7.97 8.30
N VAL A 529 27.73 -9.11 7.78
CA VAL A 529 28.61 -10.05 7.05
C VAL A 529 28.55 -9.74 5.55
N PRO A 530 29.68 -9.59 4.85
CA PRO A 530 29.68 -9.45 3.40
C PRO A 530 29.12 -10.73 2.75
N LEU A 531 28.10 -10.59 1.90
CA LEU A 531 27.42 -11.70 1.22
C LEU A 531 28.18 -12.09 -0.05
N ASN A 532 29.44 -12.52 0.10
CA ASN A 532 30.30 -12.87 -1.02
C ASN A 532 29.95 -14.27 -1.58
N PRO A 533 30.15 -14.50 -2.90
CA PRO A 533 29.90 -15.79 -3.53
C PRO A 533 30.86 -16.87 -3.00
N CYS A 534 30.39 -18.10 -2.97
CA CYS A 534 31.18 -19.25 -2.54
C CYS A 534 31.92 -19.89 -3.71
N VAL A 535 33.16 -20.31 -3.46
CA VAL A 535 33.93 -21.09 -4.43
C VAL A 535 33.55 -22.56 -4.28
N VAL A 536 32.98 -23.13 -5.33
CA VAL A 536 32.76 -24.57 -5.46
C VAL A 536 33.93 -25.14 -6.26
N GLY A 537 34.56 -26.19 -5.74
CA GLY A 537 35.79 -26.76 -6.34
C GLY A 537 35.70 -26.91 -7.87
N ASN A 538 36.83 -26.69 -8.57
CA ASN A 538 36.99 -26.46 -10.01
C ASN A 538 36.85 -25.01 -10.50
N GLY A 539 36.81 -24.04 -9.59
CA GLY A 539 36.82 -22.62 -9.96
C GLY A 539 35.45 -22.07 -10.36
N GLU A 540 34.37 -22.81 -10.11
CA GLU A 540 33.01 -22.31 -10.24
C GLU A 540 32.63 -21.47 -9.01
N TYR A 541 31.95 -20.35 -9.25
CA TYR A 541 31.41 -19.50 -8.20
C TYR A 541 29.90 -19.72 -8.09
N LYS A 542 29.41 -19.82 -6.85
CA LYS A 542 27.98 -19.89 -6.54
C LYS A 542 27.59 -18.68 -5.72
N GLU A 543 26.51 -18.02 -6.13
CA GLU A 543 26.00 -16.82 -5.46
C GLU A 543 25.52 -17.13 -4.04
N HIS A 544 25.56 -16.11 -3.18
CA HIS A 544 25.06 -16.23 -1.81
C HIS A 544 23.58 -16.64 -1.78
N GLY A 545 23.25 -17.62 -0.94
CA GLY A 545 21.90 -18.18 -0.80
C GLY A 545 21.53 -19.19 -1.89
N SER A 546 22.40 -19.46 -2.85
CA SER A 546 22.16 -20.50 -3.85
C SER A 546 22.22 -21.89 -3.22
N VAL A 547 21.28 -22.74 -3.63
CA VAL A 547 21.25 -24.16 -3.31
C VAL A 547 21.71 -24.92 -4.53
N TYR A 548 22.69 -25.79 -4.38
CA TYR A 548 23.25 -26.60 -5.46
C TYR A 548 23.56 -28.01 -4.96
N THR A 549 23.56 -28.97 -5.87
CA THR A 549 23.86 -30.36 -5.54
C THR A 549 25.32 -30.66 -5.85
N LYS A 550 26.08 -31.10 -4.86
CA LYS A 550 27.44 -31.61 -5.03
C LYS A 550 27.42 -33.12 -4.76
N GLU A 551 27.67 -33.90 -5.81
CA GLU A 551 27.48 -35.36 -5.81
C GLU A 551 26.03 -35.73 -5.45
N CYS A 552 25.78 -36.22 -4.23
CA CYS A 552 24.45 -36.53 -3.69
C CYS A 552 24.04 -35.58 -2.54
N ASN A 553 24.90 -34.62 -2.19
CA ASN A 553 24.68 -33.69 -1.10
C ASN A 553 24.09 -32.39 -1.63
N THR A 554 22.96 -31.98 -1.06
CA THR A 554 22.43 -30.63 -1.23
C THR A 554 23.30 -29.68 -0.40
N CYS A 555 23.85 -28.65 -1.04
CA CYS A 555 24.71 -27.63 -0.47
C CYS A 555 24.10 -26.25 -0.63
N THR A 556 24.31 -25.40 0.34
CA THR A 556 23.89 -23.99 0.31
C THR A 556 25.10 -23.10 0.50
N CYS A 557 25.24 -22.08 -0.37
CA CYS A 557 26.28 -21.08 -0.23
C CYS A 557 25.88 -19.99 0.78
N TYR A 558 26.69 -19.79 1.82
CA TYR A 558 26.47 -18.76 2.83
C TYR A 558 27.78 -18.00 3.11
N ALA A 559 27.88 -16.73 2.66
CA ALA A 559 29.01 -15.84 2.91
C ALA A 559 30.40 -16.51 2.77
N GLU A 560 30.71 -16.98 1.55
CA GLU A 560 31.92 -17.76 1.20
C GLU A 560 31.99 -19.20 1.75
N GLU A 561 31.10 -19.58 2.66
CA GLU A 561 31.04 -20.93 3.24
C GLU A 561 30.04 -21.83 2.51
N ASN A 562 30.46 -23.05 2.20
CA ASN A 562 29.59 -24.06 1.59
C ASN A 562 29.04 -24.99 2.67
N ILE A 563 27.75 -24.84 3.00
CA ILE A 563 27.06 -25.64 4.00
C ILE A 563 26.34 -26.80 3.29
N CYS A 564 26.94 -27.98 3.35
CA CYS A 564 26.40 -29.18 2.70
C CYS A 564 25.72 -30.13 3.68
N THR A 565 24.65 -30.78 3.23
CA THR A 565 24.14 -32.00 3.85
C THR A 565 25.26 -33.06 3.88
N LYS A 566 25.28 -33.89 4.93
CA LYS A 566 26.29 -34.92 5.13
C LYS A 566 25.72 -36.31 4.80
N LYS A 567 25.30 -36.52 3.55
CA LYS A 567 25.02 -37.85 3.00
C LYS A 567 26.30 -38.41 2.39
N GLN A 568 26.58 -39.68 2.65
CA GLN A 568 27.67 -40.39 1.97
C GLN A 568 27.17 -40.81 0.60
N CYS A 569 27.78 -40.25 -0.44
CA CYS A 569 27.45 -40.53 -1.84
C CYS A 569 28.21 -41.77 -2.28
N GLN A 570 27.52 -42.73 -2.90
CA GLN A 570 28.22 -43.86 -3.53
C GLN A 570 29.15 -43.30 -4.61
N ALA A 571 30.45 -43.57 -4.46
CA ALA A 571 31.36 -43.42 -5.58
C ALA A 571 30.98 -44.47 -6.63
N ASN A 572 30.79 -44.06 -7.87
CA ASN A 572 30.63 -44.97 -9.02
C ASN A 572 31.96 -45.71 -9.27
N SER A 573 32.41 -46.56 -8.36
CA SER A 573 33.39 -47.59 -8.64
C SER A 573 32.64 -48.86 -9.00
N VAL A 574 32.54 -49.09 -10.30
CA VAL A 574 32.25 -50.38 -10.91
C VAL A 574 33.25 -51.40 -10.35
N THR A 575 32.88 -52.13 -9.30
CA THR A 575 33.23 -53.52 -8.93
C THR A 575 33.18 -53.73 -7.41
N GLY A 576 32.34 -54.69 -6.98
CA GLY A 576 32.46 -55.34 -5.67
C GLY A 576 31.56 -54.76 -4.57
N ASN A 577 30.80 -55.64 -3.91
CA ASN A 577 30.00 -55.38 -2.70
C ASN A 577 30.80 -54.56 -1.67
N ASP A 578 30.50 -53.27 -1.56
CA ASP A 578 31.14 -52.41 -0.57
C ASP A 578 30.45 -52.61 0.79
N SER A 579 31.02 -53.52 1.59
CA SER A 579 30.61 -53.90 2.95
C SER A 579 30.70 -52.77 3.99
N THR A 580 30.72 -51.51 3.56
CA THR A 580 30.98 -50.32 4.37
C THR A 580 29.73 -49.50 4.66
N PHE A 581 28.56 -49.85 4.12
CA PHE A 581 27.30 -49.18 4.44
C PHE A 581 26.65 -49.76 5.70
N THR A 582 26.72 -49.04 6.81
CA THR A 582 25.89 -49.28 7.99
C THR A 582 24.65 -48.38 7.93
N THR A 583 23.48 -48.93 8.22
CA THR A 583 22.19 -48.20 8.31
C THR A 583 22.12 -47.26 9.52
N LEU A 584 23.26 -46.93 10.14
CA LEU A 584 23.39 -46.09 11.32
C LEU A 584 23.70 -44.63 10.92
N PRO A 585 23.22 -43.63 11.69
CA PRO A 585 23.59 -42.23 11.47
C PRO A 585 25.13 -42.07 11.46
N CYS A 586 25.66 -41.39 10.45
CA CYS A 586 27.10 -41.17 10.23
C CYS A 586 27.94 -42.42 9.89
N ASN A 587 27.32 -43.54 9.52
CA ASN A 587 27.98 -44.75 9.05
C ASN A 587 29.07 -45.30 10.01
N TYR A 588 28.75 -45.36 11.30
CA TYR A 588 29.65 -45.97 12.29
C TYR A 588 29.74 -47.48 12.09
N PRO A 589 30.94 -48.09 12.16
CA PRO A 589 31.08 -49.53 12.01
C PRO A 589 30.23 -50.28 13.06
N PRO A 590 29.62 -51.43 12.70
CA PRO A 590 28.63 -52.12 13.52
C PRO A 590 29.31 -52.94 14.63
N HIS A 591 30.10 -52.29 15.48
CA HIS A 591 30.72 -52.91 16.63
C HIS A 591 29.78 -52.81 17.83
N TYR A 592 29.27 -53.96 18.27
CA TYR A 592 28.49 -54.07 19.51
C TYR A 592 29.44 -54.10 20.71
N ILE A 593 29.76 -52.93 21.25
CA ILE A 593 30.51 -52.77 22.50
C ILE A 593 29.59 -52.01 23.46
N PRO A 594 28.85 -52.72 24.32
CA PRO A 594 27.82 -52.11 25.12
C PRO A 594 28.45 -51.11 26.11
N VAL A 595 27.93 -49.90 26.11
CA VAL A 595 28.37 -48.81 26.99
C VAL A 595 27.20 -48.24 27.75
N CYS A 596 27.40 -47.93 29.03
CA CYS A 596 26.39 -47.26 29.83
C CYS A 596 26.40 -45.75 29.52
N GLY A 597 25.29 -45.23 29.01
CA GLY A 597 25.10 -43.81 28.76
C GLY A 597 24.87 -43.04 30.06
N ARG A 598 25.06 -41.71 30.03
CA ARG A 598 24.88 -40.84 31.21
C ARG A 598 23.46 -40.86 31.80
N ASN A 599 22.47 -41.30 31.03
CA ASN A 599 21.09 -41.49 31.45
C ASN A 599 20.83 -42.86 32.12
N GLY A 600 21.86 -43.68 32.34
CA GLY A 600 21.75 -45.00 32.96
C GLY A 600 21.32 -46.12 32.01
N ASN A 601 21.09 -45.83 30.72
CA ASN A 601 20.72 -46.83 29.72
C ASN A 601 21.98 -47.42 29.05
N THR A 602 21.97 -48.73 28.78
CA THR A 602 23.06 -49.39 28.05
C THR A 602 22.82 -49.32 26.55
N TYR A 603 23.77 -48.75 25.82
CA TYR A 603 23.71 -48.60 24.36
C TYR A 603 24.64 -49.59 23.66
N PRO A 604 24.27 -50.07 22.46
CA PRO A 604 25.09 -51.00 21.66
C PRO A 604 26.50 -50.50 21.31
N SER A 605 26.70 -49.18 21.27
CA SER A 605 27.99 -48.56 20.96
C SER A 605 28.12 -47.16 21.57
N SER A 606 29.35 -46.70 21.76
CA SER A 606 29.67 -45.36 22.27
C SER A 606 29.09 -44.23 21.42
N SER A 607 29.03 -44.43 20.10
CA SER A 607 28.45 -43.48 19.16
C SER A 607 26.94 -43.29 19.41
N LEU A 608 26.21 -44.38 19.67
CA LEU A 608 24.77 -44.32 19.97
C LEU A 608 24.49 -43.79 21.39
N ALA A 609 25.40 -44.02 22.33
CA ALA A 609 25.34 -43.39 23.64
C ALA A 609 25.51 -41.87 23.53
N ASN A 610 26.45 -41.38 22.72
CA ASN A 610 26.72 -39.94 22.59
C ASN A 610 25.61 -39.14 21.90
N ILE A 611 24.93 -39.72 20.90
CA ILE A 611 23.78 -39.09 20.24
C ILE A 611 22.63 -38.86 21.24
N ASN A 612 22.44 -39.78 22.18
CA ASN A 612 21.41 -39.67 23.23
C ASN A 612 21.86 -38.88 24.47
N VAL A 613 23.09 -38.34 24.47
CA VAL A 613 23.66 -37.53 25.56
C VAL A 613 23.61 -36.03 25.25
N ILE A 614 22.97 -35.62 24.14
CA ILE A 614 22.55 -34.22 23.98
C ILE A 614 21.47 -33.96 25.05
N PRO A 615 21.69 -33.05 26.01
CA PRO A 615 20.69 -32.74 27.00
C PRO A 615 19.44 -32.22 26.28
N LEU A 616 18.27 -32.76 26.64
CA LEU A 616 16.95 -32.16 26.43
C LEU A 616 16.83 -30.85 27.23
N GLY A 617 17.73 -29.90 26.97
CA GLY A 617 17.94 -28.69 27.76
C GLY A 617 18.77 -27.63 27.04
N LEU A 618 18.91 -27.71 25.71
CA LEU A 618 19.32 -26.58 24.87
C LEU A 618 18.12 -26.19 24.00
N ASN A 619 17.32 -25.31 24.59
CA ASN A 619 16.32 -24.39 24.03
C ASN A 619 15.83 -24.62 22.60
N GLU A 620 14.51 -24.68 22.49
CA GLU A 620 13.64 -24.56 21.31
C GLU A 620 13.85 -23.30 20.44
N GLU A 621 15.00 -22.61 20.51
CA GLU A 621 15.28 -21.37 19.78
C GLU A 621 16.30 -21.50 18.63
N ALA A 622 16.88 -22.68 18.37
CA ALA A 622 17.93 -22.84 17.34
C ALA A 622 17.54 -23.67 16.11
N THR A 623 16.34 -24.28 16.07
CA THR A 623 15.91 -25.17 14.97
C THR A 623 14.94 -24.49 13.99
N LEU A 624 15.02 -23.16 13.85
CA LEU A 624 14.19 -22.37 12.92
C LEU A 624 15.02 -21.61 11.87
N ILE A 625 16.29 -21.96 11.67
CA ILE A 625 17.19 -21.24 10.75
C ILE A 625 17.39 -21.96 9.39
N LEU A 626 16.74 -23.10 9.12
CA LEU A 626 16.92 -23.82 7.83
C LEU A 626 15.65 -24.25 7.10
N GLU A 627 14.48 -23.75 7.47
CA GLU A 627 13.30 -23.79 6.58
C GLU A 627 12.60 -22.44 6.66
N PHE A 628 13.04 -21.50 5.82
CA PHE A 628 12.26 -20.48 5.09
C PHE A 628 13.22 -19.66 4.22
#